data_AF-A0A844WDU5-F1
#
_entry.id   AF-A0A844WDU5-F1
#
_cell.length_a   1.000
_cell.length_b   1.000
_cell.length_c   1.000
_cell.angle_alpha   90.00
_cell.angle_beta   90.00
_cell.angle_gamma   90.00
#
_symmetry.space_group_name_H-M   'P 1'
#
loop_
_entity.id
_entity.type
_entity.pdbx_description
1 polymer ?
#
loop_
_entity_poly.entity_id
_entity_poly.type
_entity_poly.pdbx_seq_one_letter_code
_entity_poly.pdbx_strand_id
1 'polypeptide(L)' 'MQNEYGWLFSVPVTLADMPEGVDCDAFKAVMALAMDAGCDYVLFDRDVPPAPYLEVFDW' A
#
# COMPACT_ATOMS: atom_id res chain seq x y z
N MET A 1 4.51 -7.12 -2.47
CA MET A 1 5.64 -8.07 -2.29
C MET A 1 6.15 -8.02 -0.84
N GLN A 2 6.24 -9.15 -0.13
CA GLN A 2 6.89 -9.21 1.19
C GLN A 2 8.40 -9.33 1.01
N ASN A 3 9.18 -8.42 1.59
CA ASN A 3 10.64 -8.48 1.60
C ASN A 3 11.17 -8.60 3.05
N GLU A 4 12.49 -8.65 3.21
CA GLU A 4 13.12 -8.75 4.54
C GLU A 4 12.83 -7.55 5.46
N TYR A 5 12.34 -6.43 4.90
CA TYR A 5 12.04 -5.17 5.57
C TYR A 5 10.54 -4.91 5.76
N GLY A 6 9.65 -5.76 5.23
CA GLY A 6 8.19 -5.62 5.40
C GLY A 6 7.37 -5.79 4.14
N TRP A 7 6.28 -5.03 4.03
CA TRP A 7 5.28 -5.12 2.99
C TRP A 7 5.44 -3.96 2.01
N LEU A 8 5.92 -4.26 0.80
CA LEU A 8 6.12 -3.29 -0.25
C LEU A 8 4.88 -3.21 -1.16
N PHE A 9 4.37 -2.00 -1.33
CA PHE A 9 3.24 -1.66 -2.19
C PHE A 9 3.70 -0.73 -3.30
N SER A 10 3.32 -1.01 -4.53
CA SER A 10 3.45 -0.04 -5.63
C SER A 10 2.48 1.10 -5.42
N VAL A 11 2.94 2.32 -5.67
CA VAL A 11 2.09 3.51 -5.65
C VAL A 11 1.34 3.57 -6.98
N PRO A 12 0.00 3.65 -6.97
CA PRO A 12 -0.76 3.72 -8.20
C PRO A 12 -0.62 5.10 -8.85
N VAL A 13 -0.83 5.16 -10.17
CA VAL A 13 -0.81 6.43 -10.91
C VAL A 13 -2.00 7.31 -10.51
N THR A 14 -3.16 6.69 -10.25
CA THR A 14 -4.35 7.36 -9.71
C THR A 14 -4.98 6.56 -8.57
N LEU A 15 -5.71 7.21 -7.67
CA LEU A 15 -6.44 6.51 -6.60
C LEU A 15 -7.51 5.53 -7.14
N ALA A 16 -7.96 5.71 -8.38
CA ALA A 16 -8.89 4.79 -9.03
C ALA A 16 -8.22 3.48 -9.48
N ASP A 17 -6.89 3.45 -9.61
CA ASP A 17 -6.13 2.25 -10.00
C ASP A 17 -5.77 1.37 -8.79
N MET A 18 -6.30 1.71 -7.61
CA MET A 18 -6.13 0.92 -6.40
C MET A 18 -6.83 -0.45 -6.53
N PRO A 19 -6.25 -1.53 -5.99
CA PRO A 19 -6.87 -2.85 -6.04
C PRO A 19 -8.24 -2.88 -5.38
N GLU A 20 -9.15 -3.63 -6.01
CA GLU A 20 -10.49 -3.86 -5.48
C GLU A 20 -10.40 -4.57 -4.12
N GLY A 21 -11.21 -4.13 -3.15
CA GLY A 21 -11.25 -4.70 -1.79
C GLY A 21 -10.40 -3.98 -0.74
N VAL A 22 -9.71 -2.89 -1.12
CA VAL A 22 -8.99 -2.03 -0.16
C VAL A 22 -9.94 -0.96 0.39
N ASP A 23 -10.79 -1.37 1.33
CA ASP A 23 -11.70 -0.44 2.02
C ASP A 23 -11.09 0.10 3.32
N CYS A 24 -9.94 0.76 3.20
CA CYS A 24 -9.24 1.39 4.31
C CYS A 24 -8.89 2.85 3.98
N ASP A 25 -9.61 3.80 4.58
CA ASP A 25 -9.41 5.23 4.32
C ASP A 25 -8.01 5.71 4.72
N ALA A 26 -7.45 5.16 5.81
CA ALA A 26 -6.08 5.47 6.22
C ALA A 26 -5.06 5.03 5.16
N PHE A 27 -5.24 3.85 4.59
CA PHE A 27 -4.37 3.36 3.52
C PHE A 27 -4.48 4.22 2.25
N LYS A 28 -5.71 4.60 1.86
CA LYS A 28 -5.95 5.52 0.74
C LYS A 28 -5.25 6.87 0.96
N ALA A 29 -5.27 7.40 2.18
CA ALA A 29 -4.57 8.63 2.53
C ALA A 29 -3.04 8.49 2.44
N VAL A 30 -2.48 7.36 2.89
CA VAL A 30 -1.03 7.07 2.74
C VAL A 30 -0.64 6.99 1.26
N MET A 31 -1.45 6.34 0.44
CA MET A 31 -1.19 6.26 -1.01
C MET A 31 -1.29 7.63 -1.68
N ALA A 32 -2.31 8.42 -1.35
CA ALA A 32 -2.44 9.79 -1.87
C ALA A 32 -1.21 10.65 -1.53
N LEU A 33 -0.68 10.52 -0.30
CA LEU A 33 0.55 11.19 0.10
C LEU A 33 1.75 10.72 -0.71
N ALA A 34 1.90 9.41 -0.91
CA ALA A 34 3.01 8.84 -1.67
C ALA A 34 2.96 9.27 -3.16
N MET A 35 1.76 9.38 -3.73
CA MET A 35 1.54 9.91 -5.08
C MET A 35 1.96 11.38 -5.21
N ASP A 36 1.53 12.23 -4.28
CA ASP A 36 1.89 13.66 -4.25
C ASP A 36 3.42 13.86 -4.13
N ALA A 37 4.07 12.99 -3.35
CA ALA A 37 5.52 12.98 -3.20
C ALA A 37 6.29 12.39 -4.40
N GLY A 38 5.60 11.79 -5.37
CA GLY A 38 6.23 11.14 -6.53
C GLY A 38 6.98 9.85 -6.18
N CYS A 39 6.53 9.12 -5.15
CA CYS A 39 7.11 7.84 -4.78
C CYS A 39 6.65 6.74 -5.73
N ASP A 40 7.55 5.81 -6.05
CA ASP A 40 7.19 4.58 -6.80
C ASP A 40 6.61 3.50 -5.87
N TYR A 41 7.03 3.49 -4.59
CA TYR A 41 6.65 2.46 -3.62
C TYR A 41 6.46 3.00 -2.20
N VAL A 42 5.63 2.31 -1.42
CA VAL A 42 5.51 2.45 0.04
C VAL A 42 5.92 1.14 0.70
N LEU A 43 6.78 1.22 1.72
CA LEU A 43 7.18 0.08 2.54
C LEU A 43 6.55 0.22 3.93
N PHE A 44 5.68 -0.71 4.29
CA PHE A 44 5.21 -0.87 5.68
C PHE A 44 6.11 -1.85 6.40
N ASP A 45 6.59 -1.47 7.59
CA ASP A 45 7.46 -2.32 8.41
C ASP A 45 6.81 -3.68 8.74
N ARG A 46 7.64 -4.72 8.83
CA ARG A 46 7.27 -6.10 9.14
C ARG A 46 6.83 -6.29 10.59
N ASP A 47 7.28 -5.44 11.51
CA ASP A 47 7.07 -5.63 12.94
C ASP A 47 5.64 -5.25 13.42
N VAL A 48 4.73 -4.99 12.47
CA VAL A 48 3.31 -4.73 12.72
C VAL A 48 2.50 -5.95 12.24
N PRO A 49 1.56 -6.49 13.05
CA PRO A 49 0.67 -7.55 12.59
C PRO A 49 0.01 -7.14 11.26
N PRO A 50 -0.02 -8.03 10.24
CA PRO A 50 -0.54 -7.68 8.93
C PRO A 50 -1.98 -7.23 9.07
N ALA A 51 -2.26 -6.01 8.63
CA ALA A 51 -3.63 -5.51 8.60
C ALA A 51 -4.43 -6.35 7.58
N PRO A 52 -5.68 -6.75 7.88
CA PRO A 52 -6.43 -7.71 7.05
C PRO A 52 -6.58 -7.33 5.57
N TYR A 53 -6.52 -6.03 5.23
CA TYR A 53 -6.62 -5.54 3.85
C TYR A 53 -5.32 -5.70 3.03
N LEU A 54 -4.20 -6.08 3.65
CA LEU A 54 -2.94 -6.33 2.94
C LEU A 54 -2.95 -7.67 2.17
N GLU A 55 -3.86 -8.59 2.49
CA GLU A 55 -4.00 -9.90 1.81
C GLU A 55 -4.64 -9.80 0.41
N VAL A 56 -5.27 -8.67 0.08
CA VAL A 56 -6.06 -8.48 -1.15
C VAL A 56 -5.20 -8.10 -2.37
N PHE A 57 -3.96 -7.67 -2.13
CA PHE A 57 -3.06 -7.23 -3.19
C PHE A 57 -2.33 -8.42 -3.82
N ASP A 58 -2.55 -8.67 -5.12
CA ASP A 58 -1.72 -9.59 -5.92
C ASP A 58 -0.40 -8.87 -6.26
N TRP A 59 0.70 -9.43 -5.76
CA TRP A 59 2.05 -8.87 -5.66
C TRP A 59 2.85 -8.87 -6.95
#